data_AF-A0A0W0TGY6-F1
#
_entry.id   AF-A0A0W0TGY6-F1
#
_cell.length_a   1.000
_cell.length_b   1.000
_cell.length_c   1.000
_cell.angle_alpha   90.00
_cell.angle_beta   90.00
_cell.angle_gamma   90.00
#
_symmetry.space_group_name_H-M   'P 1'
#
loop_
_entity.id
_entity.type
_entity.pdbx_description
1 polymer ?
#
loop_
_entity_poly.entity_id
_entity_poly.type
_entity_poly.pdbx_seq_one_letter_code
_entity_poly.pdbx_strand_id
1 'polypeptide(L)'
;MPKALIAVLWKQLSDIYESRFTREHGESDASGVWYQALNDLSRDDLRHGLYALYRDIRFETWPPNCTQFRHLCLKRTGEGIPTVHEAFREVQAHLLSPKRTRWSHRVVKHALARTGVVFMDKAAVHQSFAVFKSVYEALCQQLAEGVLLAEVPEEALLPVRTRSKPIPNLQSLLRRA
;
A
#
# COMPACT_ATOMS: atom_id res chain seq x y z
N MET A 1 15.80 -14.65 7.55
CA MET A 1 16.18 -13.24 7.75
C MET A 1 17.64 -13.14 8.23
N PRO A 2 18.43 -12.12 7.84
CA PRO A 2 19.80 -11.96 8.33
C PRO A 2 19.86 -11.53 9.81
N LYS A 3 20.79 -12.09 10.60
CA LYS A 3 21.04 -11.67 12.00
C LYS A 3 21.36 -10.16 12.13
N ALA A 4 21.99 -9.58 11.10
CA ALA A 4 22.24 -8.15 11.03
C ALA A 4 20.96 -7.31 11.07
N LEU A 5 19.85 -7.82 10.54
CA LEU A 5 18.56 -7.12 10.53
C LEU A 5 17.94 -7.08 11.93
N ILE A 6 18.08 -8.16 12.72
CA ILE A 6 17.70 -8.16 14.15
C ILE A 6 18.52 -7.15 14.93
N ALA A 7 19.84 -7.08 14.70
CA ALA A 7 20.68 -6.11 15.40
C ALA A 7 20.27 -4.66 15.11
N VAL A 8 19.88 -4.36 13.87
CA VAL A 8 19.34 -3.04 13.50
C VAL A 8 18.01 -2.76 14.19
N LEU A 9 17.08 -3.73 14.18
CA LEU A 9 15.80 -3.61 14.89
C LEU A 9 16.02 -3.39 16.39
N TRP A 10 16.94 -4.15 16.99
CA TRP A 10 17.29 -4.05 18.41
C TRP A 10 17.76 -2.64 18.75
N LYS A 11 18.70 -2.10 17.96
CA LYS A 11 19.18 -0.73 18.11
C LYS A 11 18.03 0.27 18.02
N GLN A 12 17.13 0.15 17.04
CA GLN A 12 16.01 1.06 16.91
C GLN A 12 15.07 1.02 18.12
N LEU A 13 14.75 -0.17 18.63
CA LEU A 13 13.90 -0.30 19.81
C LEU A 13 14.60 0.24 21.07
N SER A 14 15.92 0.03 21.21
CA SER A 14 16.73 0.66 22.25
C SER A 14 16.74 2.19 22.13
N ASP A 15 16.78 2.76 20.92
CA ASP A 15 16.73 4.21 20.72
C ASP A 15 15.35 4.79 21.07
N ILE A 16 14.26 4.05 20.81
CA ILE A 16 12.87 4.49 21.09
C ILE A 16 12.54 4.45 22.58
N TYR A 17 12.93 3.36 23.25
CA TYR A 17 12.53 3.08 24.63
C TYR A 17 13.66 3.28 25.65
N GLU A 18 14.83 3.69 25.17
CA GLU A 18 16.05 3.90 25.95
C GLU A 18 16.37 2.65 26.81
N SER A 19 16.80 2.89 28.05
CA SER A 19 17.13 1.85 29.03
C SER A 19 15.98 0.88 29.35
N ARG A 20 14.72 1.19 29.01
CA ARG A 20 13.59 0.32 29.33
C ARG A 20 13.62 -0.95 28.49
N PHE A 21 13.90 -0.82 27.20
CA PHE A 21 14.00 -1.97 26.30
C PHE A 21 15.16 -2.88 26.69
N THR A 22 16.34 -2.31 26.98
CA THR A 22 17.50 -3.12 27.35
C THR A 22 17.36 -3.75 28.74
N ARG A 23 16.64 -3.13 29.67
CA ARG A 23 16.30 -3.76 30.97
C ARG A 23 15.36 -4.94 30.81
N GLU A 24 14.39 -4.86 29.90
CA GLU A 24 13.37 -5.91 29.74
C GLU A 24 13.85 -7.05 28.84
N HIS A 25 14.65 -6.76 27.82
CA HIS A 25 15.04 -7.74 26.79
C HIS A 25 16.55 -7.96 26.67
N GLY A 26 17.37 -7.14 27.30
CA GLY A 26 18.84 -7.20 27.23
C GLY A 26 19.44 -6.28 26.16
N GLU A 27 20.77 -6.19 26.16
CA GLU A 27 21.56 -5.38 25.22
C GLU A 27 21.57 -5.95 23.79
N SER A 28 21.18 -7.22 23.62
CA SER A 28 21.06 -7.91 22.34
C SER A 28 20.13 -9.12 22.46
N ASP A 29 19.72 -9.68 21.31
CA ASP A 29 18.96 -10.94 21.24
C ASP A 29 19.83 -12.17 21.56
N ALA A 30 20.46 -12.19 22.73
CA ALA A 30 21.40 -13.24 23.12
C ALA A 30 20.74 -14.63 23.19
N SER A 31 19.46 -14.68 23.57
CA SER A 31 18.66 -15.91 23.61
C SER A 31 18.14 -16.33 22.23
N GLY A 32 18.22 -15.46 21.22
CA GLY A 32 17.73 -15.72 19.87
C GLY A 32 16.20 -15.77 19.73
N VAL A 33 15.45 -15.38 20.77
CA VAL A 33 13.99 -15.48 20.81
C VAL A 33 13.35 -14.55 19.77
N TRP A 34 13.88 -13.33 19.62
CA TRP A 34 13.39 -12.38 18.61
C TRP A 34 13.74 -12.83 17.20
N TYR A 35 14.96 -13.35 17.00
CA TYR A 35 15.36 -13.95 15.73
C TYR A 35 14.42 -15.09 15.35
N GLN A 36 14.13 -16.03 16.26
CA GLN A 36 13.21 -17.12 15.99
C GLN A 36 11.79 -16.62 15.67
N ALA A 37 11.30 -15.63 16.41
CA ALA A 37 9.96 -15.08 16.21
C ALA A 37 9.80 -14.26 14.92
N LEU A 38 10.88 -13.80 14.29
CA LEU A 38 10.82 -12.86 13.17
C LEU A 38 11.58 -13.35 11.92
N ASN A 39 12.24 -14.52 11.95
CA ASN A 39 13.16 -14.94 10.90
C ASN A 39 12.54 -15.17 9.52
N ASP A 40 11.23 -15.37 9.47
CA ASP A 40 10.41 -15.58 8.29
C ASP A 40 9.86 -14.27 7.71
N LEU A 41 9.96 -13.17 8.46
CA LEU A 41 9.47 -11.86 8.04
C LEU A 41 10.45 -11.19 7.07
N SER A 42 9.89 -10.47 6.11
CA SER A 42 10.65 -9.63 5.19
C SER A 42 11.07 -8.31 5.84
N ARG A 43 12.02 -7.60 5.22
CA ARG A 43 12.41 -6.25 5.64
C ARG A 43 11.22 -5.28 5.64
N ASP A 44 10.29 -5.42 4.70
CA ASP A 44 9.11 -4.56 4.63
C ASP A 44 8.10 -4.85 5.74
N ASP A 45 7.95 -6.11 6.17
CA ASP A 45 7.08 -6.47 7.29
C ASP A 45 7.58 -5.85 8.59
N LEU A 46 8.89 -5.90 8.84
CA LEU A 46 9.49 -5.26 10.02
C LEU A 46 9.37 -3.74 9.98
N ARG A 47 9.59 -3.13 8.81
CA ARG A 47 9.40 -1.69 8.62
C ARG A 47 7.95 -1.30 8.88
N HIS A 48 7.00 -2.11 8.44
CA HIS A 48 5.59 -1.92 8.75
C HIS A 48 5.31 -2.04 10.25
N GLY A 49 5.83 -3.07 10.91
CA GLY A 49 5.69 -3.24 12.36
C GLY A 49 6.20 -2.04 13.16
N LEU A 50 7.32 -1.44 12.74
CA LEU A 50 7.83 -0.19 13.33
C LEU A 50 6.87 0.99 13.12
N TYR A 51 6.30 1.16 11.92
CA TYR A 51 5.29 2.21 11.69
C TYR A 51 4.02 2.00 12.50
N ALA A 52 3.56 0.76 12.63
CA ALA A 52 2.40 0.42 13.45
C ALA A 52 2.68 0.70 14.93
N LEU A 53 3.88 0.35 15.40
CA LEU A 53 4.35 0.64 16.75
C LEU A 53 4.29 2.15 17.07
N TYR A 54 4.80 3.02 16.19
CA TYR A 54 4.77 4.47 16.41
C TYR A 54 3.37 5.08 16.53
N ARG A 55 2.34 4.41 16.01
CA ARG A 55 0.96 4.92 15.95
C ARG A 55 0.06 4.35 17.03
N ASP A 56 0.54 3.34 17.75
CA ASP A 56 -0.25 2.60 18.72
C ASP A 56 0.10 3.08 20.12
N ILE A 57 -0.83 3.83 20.73
CA ILE A 57 -0.68 4.45 22.05
C ILE A 57 -0.30 3.46 23.16
N ARG A 58 -0.58 2.16 22.96
CA ARG A 58 -0.23 1.10 23.92
C ARG A 58 1.28 0.94 24.06
N PHE A 59 2.03 1.29 23.02
CA PHE A 59 3.48 1.15 22.95
C PHE A 59 4.20 2.51 23.05
N GLU A 60 3.51 3.57 23.46
CA GLU A 60 4.14 4.90 23.61
C GLU A 60 5.22 4.91 24.70
N THR A 61 4.97 4.18 25.80
CA THR A 61 5.80 4.22 27.01
C THR A 61 6.50 2.90 27.31
N TRP A 62 5.96 1.79 26.80
CA TRP A 62 6.41 0.43 27.09
C TRP A 62 6.75 -0.30 25.80
N PRO A 63 7.91 -0.97 25.75
CA PRO A 63 8.31 -1.73 24.56
C PRO A 63 7.39 -2.93 24.33
N PRO A 64 7.17 -3.33 23.06
CA PRO A 64 6.52 -4.60 22.78
C PRO A 64 7.47 -5.77 23.07
N ASN A 65 6.92 -6.89 23.49
CA ASN A 65 7.64 -8.16 23.40
C ASN A 65 7.66 -8.67 21.94
N CYS A 66 8.46 -9.71 21.67
CA CYS A 66 8.65 -10.26 20.33
C CYS A 66 7.34 -10.70 19.65
N THR A 67 6.38 -11.24 20.39
CA THR A 67 5.10 -11.70 19.82
C THR A 67 4.19 -10.52 19.51
N GLN A 68 4.11 -9.52 20.38
CA GLN A 68 3.40 -8.27 20.12
C GLN A 68 3.97 -7.55 18.90
N PHE A 69 5.30 -7.45 18.80
CA PHE A 69 5.96 -6.83 17.66
C PHE A 69 5.73 -7.62 16.37
N ARG A 70 5.78 -8.96 16.41
CA ARG A 70 5.41 -9.82 15.27
C ARG A 70 3.98 -9.54 14.80
N HIS A 71 3.02 -9.40 15.71
CA HIS A 71 1.64 -9.07 15.33
C HIS A 71 1.53 -7.71 14.65
N LEU A 72 2.31 -6.71 15.09
CA LEU A 72 2.39 -5.41 14.41
C LEU A 72 2.97 -5.54 13.00
N CYS A 73 3.94 -6.44 12.80
CA CYS A 73 4.52 -6.71 11.47
C CYS A 73 3.54 -7.46 10.56
N LEU A 74 2.79 -8.41 11.12
CA LEU A 74 1.89 -9.32 10.40
C LEU A 74 0.45 -8.81 10.25
N LYS A 75 0.08 -7.67 10.84
CA LYS A 75 -1.24 -7.04 10.66
C LYS A 75 -1.44 -6.47 9.25
N ARG A 76 -1.05 -7.26 8.25
CA ARG A 76 -1.05 -6.98 6.82
C ARG A 76 -2.28 -7.57 6.14
N THR A 77 -3.45 -7.54 6.78
CA THR A 77 -4.74 -7.87 6.14
C THR A 77 -5.91 -7.30 6.95
N GLY A 78 -6.15 -6.00 6.89
CA GLY A 78 -7.44 -5.46 7.35
C GLY A 78 -7.42 -4.02 7.83
N GLU A 79 -6.40 -3.60 8.58
CA GLU A 79 -6.33 -2.21 9.06
C GLU A 79 -5.77 -1.29 7.97
N GLY A 80 -6.66 -0.53 7.32
CA GLY A 80 -6.32 0.47 6.30
C GLY A 80 -6.43 0.01 4.85
N ILE A 81 -6.82 -1.25 4.58
CA ILE A 81 -7.25 -1.66 3.24
C ILE A 81 -8.71 -1.21 3.08
N PRO A 82 -9.01 -0.28 2.16
CA PRO A 82 -10.38 0.16 1.96
C PRO A 82 -11.26 -1.00 1.48
N THR A 83 -12.55 -0.95 1.82
CA THR A 83 -13.53 -1.85 1.20
C THR A 83 -13.57 -1.62 -0.31
N VAL A 84 -14.04 -2.60 -1.08
CA VAL A 84 -14.11 -2.48 -2.55
C VAL A 84 -14.93 -1.26 -3.00
N HIS A 85 -15.98 -0.91 -2.24
CA HIS A 85 -16.81 0.26 -2.51
C HIS A 85 -16.09 1.57 -2.19
N GLU A 86 -15.30 1.63 -1.11
CA GLU A 86 -14.48 2.80 -0.80
C GLU A 86 -13.37 2.99 -1.83
N ALA A 87 -12.67 1.92 -2.19
CA ALA A 87 -11.64 1.92 -3.22
C ALA A 87 -12.20 2.38 -4.58
N PHE A 88 -13.36 1.87 -4.97
CA PHE A 88 -13.99 2.25 -6.23
C PHE A 88 -14.42 3.73 -6.24
N ARG A 89 -15.01 4.22 -5.14
CA ARG A 89 -15.39 5.64 -5.00
C ARG A 89 -14.16 6.55 -5.08
N GLU A 90 -13.08 6.17 -4.41
CA GLU A 90 -11.82 6.90 -4.46
C GLU A 90 -11.25 6.96 -5.88
N VAL A 91 -11.25 5.82 -6.60
CA VAL A 91 -10.83 5.80 -8.01
C VAL A 91 -11.66 6.77 -8.83
N GLN A 92 -12.99 6.68 -8.77
CA GLN A 92 -13.89 7.56 -9.51
C GLN A 92 -13.64 9.05 -9.21
N ALA A 93 -13.42 9.40 -7.93
CA ALA A 93 -13.11 10.77 -7.52
C ALA A 93 -11.78 11.31 -8.09
N HIS A 94 -10.86 10.41 -8.45
CA HIS A 94 -9.50 10.74 -8.85
C HIS A 94 -9.13 10.38 -10.29
N LEU A 95 -10.09 9.89 -11.10
CA LEU A 95 -9.88 9.52 -12.50
C LEU A 95 -9.33 10.66 -13.37
N LEU A 96 -9.71 11.91 -13.05
CA LEU A 96 -9.24 13.09 -13.78
C LEU A 96 -7.79 13.47 -13.48
N SER A 97 -7.22 13.03 -12.36
CA SER A 97 -5.84 13.33 -11.98
C SER A 97 -5.16 12.20 -11.18
N PRO A 98 -5.08 10.96 -11.71
CA PRO A 98 -4.66 9.78 -10.94
C PRO A 98 -3.22 9.85 -10.43
N LYS A 99 -2.36 10.61 -11.13
CA LYS A 99 -0.93 10.78 -10.80
C LYS A 99 -0.68 11.68 -9.59
N ARG A 100 -1.54 12.67 -9.36
CA ARG A 100 -1.38 13.67 -8.30
C ARG A 100 -2.09 13.27 -7.01
N THR A 101 -2.80 12.14 -7.04
CA THR A 101 -3.59 11.64 -5.94
C THR A 101 -2.72 10.85 -4.95
N ARG A 102 -2.91 11.15 -3.67
CA ARG A 102 -2.45 10.31 -2.57
C ARG A 102 -3.48 9.22 -2.33
N TRP A 103 -3.23 8.05 -2.92
CA TRP A 103 -4.10 6.89 -2.76
C TRP A 103 -4.14 6.41 -1.30
N SER A 104 -5.33 6.07 -0.81
CA SER A 104 -5.56 5.55 0.55
C SER A 104 -4.77 4.27 0.80
N HIS A 105 -4.66 3.41 -0.22
CA HIS A 105 -3.88 2.19 -0.17
C HIS A 105 -3.27 1.87 -1.54
N ARG A 106 -2.08 1.24 -1.55
CA ARG A 106 -1.39 0.84 -2.79
C ARG A 106 -2.22 -0.09 -3.66
N VAL A 107 -3.03 -0.94 -3.03
CA VAL A 107 -3.94 -1.87 -3.72
C VAL A 107 -4.96 -1.15 -4.61
N VAL A 108 -5.41 0.06 -4.22
CA VAL A 108 -6.33 0.88 -5.00
C VAL A 108 -5.66 1.35 -6.30
N LYS A 109 -4.43 1.87 -6.18
CA LYS A 109 -3.60 2.27 -7.33
C LYS A 109 -3.36 1.09 -8.28
N HIS A 110 -3.07 -0.09 -7.74
CA HIS A 110 -2.89 -1.32 -8.51
C HIS A 110 -4.15 -1.77 -9.23
N ALA A 111 -5.28 -1.72 -8.53
CA ALA A 111 -6.56 -2.10 -9.11
C ALA A 111 -6.92 -1.18 -10.26
N LEU A 112 -6.73 0.13 -10.13
CA LEU A 112 -6.92 1.09 -11.22
C LEU A 112 -5.99 0.81 -12.40
N ALA A 113 -4.70 0.57 -12.16
CA ALA A 113 -3.74 0.30 -13.22
C ALA A 113 -4.04 -1.01 -13.98
N ARG A 114 -4.43 -2.08 -13.26
CA ARG A 114 -4.83 -3.36 -13.86
C ARG A 114 -6.16 -3.26 -14.60
N THR A 115 -7.11 -2.49 -14.08
CA THR A 115 -8.43 -2.29 -14.70
C THR A 115 -8.34 -1.36 -15.93
N GLY A 116 -7.40 -0.40 -15.90
CA GLY A 116 -7.16 0.56 -16.96
C GLY A 116 -7.95 1.85 -16.77
N VAL A 117 -7.24 2.99 -16.74
CA VAL A 117 -7.82 4.33 -16.52
C VAL A 117 -8.85 4.68 -17.60
N VAL A 118 -8.57 4.37 -18.87
CA VAL A 118 -9.47 4.69 -20.00
C VAL A 118 -10.77 3.90 -19.92
N PHE A 119 -10.71 2.64 -19.49
CA PHE A 119 -11.90 1.82 -19.31
C PHE A 119 -12.75 2.36 -18.16
N MET A 120 -12.11 2.68 -17.03
CA MET A 120 -12.79 3.27 -15.87
C MET A 120 -13.45 4.62 -16.17
N ASP A 121 -12.87 5.43 -17.05
CA ASP A 121 -13.39 6.74 -17.48
C ASP A 121 -14.57 6.64 -18.46
N LYS A 122 -14.53 5.67 -19.38
CA LYS A 122 -15.52 5.56 -20.48
C LYS A 122 -16.66 4.59 -20.21
N ALA A 123 -16.45 3.56 -19.40
CA ALA A 123 -17.45 2.52 -19.16
C ALA A 123 -18.56 3.00 -18.22
N ALA A 124 -19.76 2.42 -18.38
CA ALA A 124 -20.85 2.67 -17.45
C ALA A 124 -20.46 2.24 -16.03
N VAL A 125 -20.95 2.95 -15.00
CA VAL A 125 -20.56 2.75 -13.59
C VAL A 125 -20.71 1.29 -13.13
N HIS A 126 -21.79 0.61 -13.54
CA HIS A 126 -22.03 -0.78 -13.15
C HIS A 126 -21.02 -1.75 -13.81
N GLN A 127 -20.63 -1.50 -15.06
CA GLN A 127 -19.64 -2.31 -15.78
C GLN A 127 -18.23 -2.08 -15.22
N SER A 128 -17.85 -0.81 -15.00
CA SER A 128 -16.56 -0.48 -14.40
C SER A 128 -16.45 -1.02 -12.98
N PHE A 129 -17.51 -0.97 -12.18
CA PHE A 129 -17.53 -1.55 -10.84
C PHE A 129 -17.34 -3.06 -10.85
N ALA A 130 -18.03 -3.80 -11.73
CA ALA A 130 -17.92 -5.26 -11.79
C ALA A 130 -16.49 -5.72 -12.12
N VAL A 131 -15.86 -5.10 -13.12
CA VAL A 131 -14.48 -5.42 -13.50
C VAL A 131 -13.50 -4.99 -12.41
N PHE A 132 -13.63 -3.77 -11.90
CA PHE A 132 -12.78 -3.27 -10.83
C PHE A 132 -12.85 -4.14 -9.58
N LYS A 133 -14.06 -4.56 -9.17
CA LYS A 133 -14.30 -5.42 -8.01
C LYS A 133 -13.52 -6.73 -8.13
N SER A 134 -13.65 -7.42 -9.26
CA SER A 134 -12.94 -8.68 -9.49
C SER A 134 -11.42 -8.52 -9.39
N VAL A 135 -10.87 -7.46 -9.99
CA VAL A 135 -9.43 -7.16 -9.94
C VAL A 135 -8.99 -6.81 -8.52
N TYR A 136 -9.78 -6.00 -7.81
CA TYR A 136 -9.49 -5.55 -6.46
C TYR A 136 -9.48 -6.71 -5.46
N GLU A 137 -10.49 -7.58 -5.51
CA GLU A 137 -10.60 -8.75 -4.64
C GLU A 137 -9.45 -9.73 -4.87
N ALA A 138 -9.08 -9.98 -6.13
CA ALA A 138 -7.91 -10.81 -6.47
C ALA A 138 -6.61 -10.21 -5.91
N LEU A 139 -6.44 -8.89 -5.98
CA LEU A 139 -5.27 -8.21 -5.40
C LEU A 139 -5.25 -8.28 -3.87
N CYS A 140 -6.41 -8.13 -3.22
CA CYS A 140 -6.53 -8.30 -1.77
C CYS A 140 -6.22 -9.72 -1.33
N GLN A 141 -6.63 -10.73 -2.11
CA GLN A 141 -6.27 -12.12 -1.88
C GLN A 141 -4.76 -12.35 -2.04
N GLN A 142 -4.15 -11.83 -3.10
CA GLN A 142 -2.70 -11.88 -3.29
C GLN A 142 -1.94 -11.23 -2.11
N LEU A 143 -2.42 -10.09 -1.62
CA LEU A 143 -1.86 -9.44 -0.44
C LEU A 143 -2.01 -10.30 0.83
N ALA A 144 -3.15 -10.97 0.99
CA ALA A 144 -3.40 -11.88 2.10
C ALA A 144 -2.50 -13.13 2.07
N GLU A 145 -2.14 -13.59 0.88
CA GLU A 145 -1.17 -14.67 0.65
C GLU A 145 0.29 -14.20 0.81
N GLY A 146 0.52 -12.94 1.17
CA GLY A 146 1.85 -12.37 1.40
C GLY A 146 2.58 -11.91 0.13
N VAL A 147 1.90 -11.88 -1.02
CA VAL A 147 2.48 -11.42 -2.28
C VAL A 147 2.69 -9.91 -2.24
N LEU A 148 3.93 -9.47 -2.42
CA LEU A 148 4.27 -8.06 -2.54
C LEU A 148 3.82 -7.51 -3.90
N LEU A 149 2.99 -6.47 -3.87
CA LEU A 149 2.63 -5.74 -5.08
C LEU A 149 3.82 -4.88 -5.54
N ALA A 150 4.33 -5.17 -6.73
CA ALA A 150 5.41 -4.41 -7.38
C ALA A 150 5.02 -2.94 -7.59
N GLU A 151 5.94 -2.00 -7.80
CA GLU A 151 5.52 -0.61 -8.02
C GLU A 151 4.74 -0.44 -9.34
N VAL A 152 3.61 0.27 -9.29
CA VAL A 152 2.87 0.68 -10.48
C VAL A 152 3.62 1.84 -11.17
N PRO A 153 4.16 1.66 -12.38
CA PRO A 153 4.77 2.74 -13.14
C PRO A 153 3.74 3.82 -13.44
N GLU A 154 4.13 5.09 -13.38
CA GLU A 154 3.21 6.22 -13.57
C GLU A 154 2.56 6.22 -14.96
N GLU A 155 3.22 5.63 -15.95
CA GLU A 155 2.75 5.48 -17.33
C GLU A 155 1.49 4.62 -17.39
N ALA A 156 1.33 3.64 -16.49
CA ALA A 156 0.14 2.79 -16.42
C ALA A 156 -1.10 3.54 -15.92
N LEU A 157 -0.93 4.75 -15.36
CA LEU A 157 -2.01 5.62 -14.91
C LEU A 157 -2.34 6.74 -15.93
N LEU A 158 -1.73 6.72 -17.11
CA LEU A 158 -2.04 7.69 -18.15
C LEU A 158 -3.30 7.28 -18.92
N PRO A 159 -4.26 8.20 -19.14
CA PRO A 159 -5.18 8.03 -20.25
C PRO A 159 -4.35 8.05 -21.53
N VAL A 160 -4.42 6.98 -22.33
CA VAL A 160 -3.86 6.98 -23.68
C VAL A 160 -4.61 8.08 -24.43
N ARG A 161 -3.94 9.22 -24.66
CA ARG A 161 -4.48 10.33 -25.44
C ARG A 161 -4.73 9.84 -26.86
N THR A 162 -5.95 9.41 -27.15
CA THR A 162 -6.40 9.31 -28.54
C THR A 162 -6.41 10.74 -29.08
N ARG A 163 -5.49 11.04 -30.01
CA ARG A 163 -5.47 12.33 -30.73
C ARG A 163 -6.89 12.64 -31.19
N SER A 164 -7.54 13.65 -30.61
CA SER A 164 -8.82 14.10 -31.12
C SER A 164 -8.59 14.65 -32.52
N LYS A 165 -9.53 14.37 -33.44
CA LYS A 165 -9.50 15.03 -34.75
C LYS A 165 -9.60 16.54 -34.49
N PRO A 166 -8.75 17.36 -35.11
CA PRO A 166 -8.79 18.80 -34.90
C PRO A 166 -10.20 19.31 -35.23
N ILE A 167 -10.79 20.07 -34.29
CA ILE A 167 -12.06 20.74 -34.51
C ILE A 167 -11.84 21.68 -35.70
N PRO A 168 -12.60 21.54 -36.81
CA PRO A 168 -12.46 22.43 -37.95
C PRO A 168 -12.71 23.86 -37.50
N ASN A 169 -11.82 24.79 -37.86
CA ASN A 169 -12.04 26.19 -37.54
C ASN A 169 -13.26 26.73 -38.30
N LEU A 170 -13.93 27.75 -37.73
CA LEU A 170 -15.15 28.32 -38.31
C LEU A 170 -14.95 28.80 -39.75
N GLN A 171 -13.75 29.29 -40.08
CA GLN A 171 -13.38 29.71 -41.43
C GLN A 171 -13.39 28.57 -42.46
N SER A 172 -13.05 27.34 -42.05
CA SER A 172 -13.09 26.16 -42.91
C SER A 172 -14.50 25.65 -43.20
N LEU A 173 -15.44 25.94 -42.29
CA LEU A 173 -16.86 25.60 -42.44
C LEU A 173 -17.59 26.61 -43.34
N LEU A 174 -17.24 27.90 -43.22
CA LEU A 174 -17.85 28.98 -44.01
C LEU A 174 -17.39 29.03 -45.46
N ARG A 175 -16.28 28.37 -45.84
CA ARG A 175 -15.82 28.26 -47.25
C ARG A 175 -16.53 27.16 -48.05
N ARG A 176 -17.38 26.35 -47.41
CA ARG A 176 -18.10 25.22 -48.02
C ARG A 176 -19.62 25.44 -48.09
N ALA A 177 -20.11 26.62 -47.72
CA ALA A 177 -21.47 27.09 -47.94
C ALA A 177 -21.48 28.12 -49.07
#